data_AF-A0A7K4AKW5-F1
#
_entry.id   AF-A0A7K4AKW5-F1
#
_cell.length_a   1.000
_cell.length_b   1.000
_cell.length_c   1.000
_cell.angle_alpha   90.00
_cell.angle_beta   90.00
_cell.angle_gamma   90.00
#
_symmetry.space_group_name_H-M   'P 1'
#
loop_
_entity.id
_entity.type
_entity.pdbx_description
1 polymer ?
#
loop_
_entity_poly.entity_id
_entity_poly.type
_entity_poly.pdbx_seq_one_letter_code
_entity_poly.pdbx_strand_id
1 'polypeptide(L)'
;MMDTDLSIILFLQGQDWAIPIMRLATSLGSLEFMLLFMPFLFWCWDAKWGFRVGLMLVTSHGLNSALKIALHGPRPYWVDPNVQAWSTEPSFGMPSGHAQNAVSIWGLTAQLIHKRWAYLLAAGTCLLIGLSRAYLGVHWEMCL
;
A
#
# COMPACT_ATOMS: atom_id res chain seq x y z
N MET A 1 5.03 -12.63 19.29
CA MET A 1 4.43 -11.69 18.32
C MET A 1 5.22 -11.75 17.02
N MET A 2 6.54 -11.49 17.02
CA MET A 2 7.38 -11.70 15.82
C MET A 2 7.34 -13.14 15.25
N ASP A 3 7.32 -14.19 16.07
CA ASP A 3 7.32 -15.58 15.57
C ASP A 3 6.02 -15.97 14.84
N THR A 4 4.89 -15.44 15.31
CA THR A 4 3.58 -15.67 14.66
C THR A 4 3.50 -14.91 13.34
N ASP A 5 4.02 -13.67 13.30
CA ASP A 5 3.99 -12.86 12.08
C ASP A 5 4.95 -13.43 11.02
N LEU A 6 6.12 -13.90 11.44
CA LEU A 6 7.09 -14.57 10.58
C LEU A 6 6.54 -15.86 9.98
N SER A 7 5.91 -16.71 10.79
CA SER A 7 5.32 -17.97 10.31
C SER A 7 4.16 -17.73 9.33
N ILE A 8 3.38 -16.66 9.50
CA ILE A 8 2.36 -16.25 8.52
C ILE A 8 3.02 -15.83 7.20
N ILE A 9 4.07 -14.99 7.24
CA ILE A 9 4.77 -14.55 6.02
C ILE A 9 5.36 -15.75 5.29
N LEU A 10 6.04 -16.65 5.99
CA LEU A 10 6.64 -17.84 5.38
C LEU A 10 5.59 -18.80 4.82
N PHE A 11 4.46 -18.98 5.53
CA PHE A 11 3.34 -19.75 5.02
C PHE A 11 2.81 -19.16 3.72
N LEU A 12 2.60 -17.83 3.67
CA LEU A 12 2.14 -17.11 2.47
C LEU A 12 3.17 -17.21 1.32
N GLN A 13 4.46 -17.05 1.59
CA GLN A 13 5.50 -17.15 0.58
C GLN A 13 5.65 -18.56 -0.01
N GLY A 14 5.12 -19.59 0.65
CA GLY A 14 5.08 -20.95 0.12
C GLY A 14 4.12 -21.15 -1.07
N GLN A 15 3.34 -20.13 -1.47
CA GLN A 15 2.40 -20.22 -2.60
C GLN A 15 2.87 -19.44 -3.83
N ASP A 16 3.87 -19.95 -4.56
CA ASP A 16 4.48 -19.29 -5.72
C ASP A 16 3.49 -18.79 -6.79
N TRP A 17 2.35 -19.47 -6.96
CA TRP A 17 1.31 -19.08 -7.92
C TRP A 17 0.66 -17.72 -7.61
N ALA A 18 0.71 -17.26 -6.35
CA ALA A 18 0.12 -16.01 -5.92
C ALA A 18 1.03 -14.79 -6.17
N ILE A 19 2.32 -15.00 -6.44
CA ILE A 19 3.32 -13.94 -6.68
C ILE A 19 2.85 -12.89 -7.72
N PRO A 20 2.42 -13.26 -8.95
CA PRO A 20 2.01 -12.26 -9.94
C PRO A 20 0.77 -11.47 -9.52
N ILE A 21 -0.18 -12.11 -8.82
CA ILE A 21 -1.41 -11.48 -8.32
C ILE A 21 -1.05 -10.47 -7.23
N MET A 22 -0.16 -10.83 -6.30
CA MET A 22 0.26 -9.94 -5.22
C MET A 22 1.10 -8.76 -5.74
N ARG A 23 1.93 -8.98 -6.76
CA ARG A 23 2.64 -7.90 -7.46
C ARG A 23 1.68 -6.91 -8.12
N LEU A 24 0.64 -7.42 -8.78
CA LEU A 24 -0.38 -6.57 -9.40
C LEU A 24 -1.18 -5.81 -8.32
N ALA A 25 -1.60 -6.49 -7.26
CA ALA A 25 -2.28 -5.87 -6.13
C ALA A 25 -1.45 -4.73 -5.53
N THR A 26 -0.17 -4.94 -5.17
CA THR A 26 0.66 -3.87 -4.61
C THR A 26 0.86 -2.72 -5.60
N SER A 27 0.88 -2.98 -6.91
CA SER A 27 1.04 -1.93 -7.91
C SER A 27 -0.10 -0.91 -7.88
N LEU A 28 -1.31 -1.32 -7.48
CA LEU A 28 -2.47 -0.43 -7.31
C LEU A 28 -2.34 0.54 -6.12
N GLY A 29 -1.44 0.26 -5.17
CA GLY A 29 -1.09 1.15 -4.06
C GLY A 29 0.23 1.91 -4.28
N SER A 30 0.89 1.69 -5.42
CA SER A 30 2.21 2.27 -5.70
C SER A 30 2.15 3.77 -5.97
N LEU A 31 3.27 4.46 -5.75
CA LEU A 31 3.38 5.88 -6.06
C LEU A 31 3.33 6.09 -7.58
N GLU A 32 3.88 5.16 -8.36
CA GLU A 32 3.89 5.18 -9.82
C GLU A 32 2.46 5.14 -10.37
N PHE A 33 1.62 4.24 -9.84
CA PHE A 33 0.20 4.20 -10.19
C PHE A 33 -0.51 5.50 -9.81
N MET A 34 -0.19 6.06 -8.64
CA MET A 34 -0.72 7.35 -8.19
C MET A 34 -0.41 8.49 -9.16
N LEU A 35 0.85 8.59 -9.58
CA LEU A 35 1.31 9.63 -10.49
C LEU A 35 0.65 9.50 -11.86
N LEU A 36 0.32 8.29 -12.29
CA LEU A 36 -0.43 8.06 -13.55
C LEU A 36 -1.93 8.35 -13.40
N PHE A 37 -2.52 8.02 -12.24
CA PHE A 37 -3.95 8.17 -11.98
C PHE A 37 -4.35 9.63 -11.74
N MET A 38 -3.45 10.44 -11.15
CA MET A 38 -3.73 11.85 -10.86
C MET A 38 -4.07 12.70 -12.11
N PRO A 39 -3.28 12.64 -13.21
CA PRO A 39 -3.59 13.33 -14.45
C PRO A 39 -4.96 12.94 -15.02
N PHE A 40 -5.34 11.67 -14.91
CA PHE A 40 -6.67 11.20 -15.33
C PHE A 40 -7.79 11.89 -14.54
N LEU A 41 -7.67 11.96 -13.20
CA LEU A 41 -8.65 12.69 -12.38
C LEU A 41 -8.68 14.19 -12.70
N PHE A 42 -7.50 14.80 -12.90
CA PHE A 42 -7.38 16.22 -13.19
C PHE A 42 -7.98 16.60 -14.55
N TRP A 43 -7.73 15.79 -15.59
CA TRP A 43 -8.09 16.12 -16.96
C TRP A 43 -9.47 15.59 -17.38
N CYS A 44 -9.84 14.38 -16.94
CA CYS A 44 -11.07 13.72 -17.39
C CYS A 44 -12.26 13.92 -16.46
N TRP A 45 -12.04 14.29 -15.18
CA TRP A 45 -13.11 14.43 -14.20
C TRP A 45 -13.34 15.88 -13.80
N ASP A 46 -12.43 16.43 -12.99
CA ASP A 46 -12.52 17.81 -12.50
C ASP A 46 -11.17 18.27 -11.92
N ALA A 47 -10.68 19.41 -12.40
CA ALA A 47 -9.39 19.96 -12.00
C ALA A 47 -9.31 20.32 -10.50
N LYS A 48 -10.41 20.77 -9.87
CA LYS A 48 -10.43 21.07 -8.43
C LYS A 48 -10.31 19.79 -7.61
N TRP A 49 -10.98 18.72 -8.03
CA TRP A 49 -10.83 17.40 -7.40
C TRP A 49 -9.42 16.84 -7.59
N GLY A 50 -8.87 16.89 -8.80
CA GLY A 50 -7.49 16.48 -9.07
C GLY A 50 -6.48 17.22 -8.19
N PHE A 51 -6.63 18.54 -8.04
CA PHE A 51 -5.76 19.35 -7.17
C PHE A 51 -5.89 18.98 -5.68
N ARG A 52 -7.12 18.81 -5.17
CA ARG A 52 -7.36 18.40 -3.77
C ARG A 52 -6.74 17.04 -3.45
N VAL A 53 -6.93 16.08 -4.34
CA VAL A 53 -6.33 14.74 -4.23
C VAL A 53 -4.81 14.85 -4.24
N GLY A 54 -4.24 15.60 -5.19
CA GLY A 54 -2.79 15.80 -5.26
C GLY A 54 -2.19 16.43 -4.01
N LEU A 55 -2.83 17.46 -3.46
CA LEU A 55 -2.39 18.09 -2.22
C LEU A 55 -2.46 17.13 -1.03
N MET A 56 -3.53 16.35 -0.92
CA MET A 56 -3.67 15.32 0.11
C MET A 56 -2.56 14.27 -0.01
N LEU A 57 -2.20 13.84 -1.22
CA LEU A 57 -1.15 12.86 -1.45
C LEU A 57 0.24 13.38 -1.10
N VAL A 58 0.58 14.60 -1.50
CA VAL A 58 1.88 15.21 -1.17
C VAL A 58 2.03 15.38 0.34
N THR A 59 1.01 15.91 1.01
CA THR A 59 1.04 16.10 2.47
C THR A 59 1.09 14.77 3.22
N SER A 60 0.28 13.79 2.80
CA SER A 60 0.27 12.43 3.33
C SER A 60 1.63 11.74 3.19
N HIS A 61 2.26 11.86 2.02
CA HIS A 61 3.56 11.26 1.74
C HIS A 61 4.68 11.92 2.55
N GLY A 62 4.64 13.24 2.71
CA GLY A 62 5.56 13.97 3.59
C GLY A 62 5.46 13.50 5.04
N LEU A 63 4.24 13.36 5.56
CA LEU A 63 4.00 12.85 6.90
C LEU A 63 4.46 11.39 7.06
N ASN A 64 4.16 10.53 6.07
CA ASN A 64 4.63 9.14 6.06
C ASN A 64 6.16 9.06 6.17
N SER A 65 6.86 9.87 5.37
CA SER A 65 8.31 9.90 5.33
C SER A 65 8.90 10.39 6.66
N ALA A 66 8.30 11.41 7.27
CA ALA A 66 8.71 11.89 8.59
C ALA A 66 8.50 10.82 9.68
N LEU A 67 7.35 10.13 9.65
CA LEU A 67 7.05 9.05 10.59
C LEU A 67 7.97 7.85 10.42
N LYS A 68 8.35 7.51 9.17
CA LYS A 68 9.33 6.46 8.89
C LYS A 68 10.66 6.72 9.56
N ILE A 69 11.12 7.97 9.50
CA ILE A 69 12.36 8.39 10.16
C ILE A 69 12.16 8.42 11.68
N ALA A 70 11.00 8.80 12.20
CA ALA A 70 10.78 8.84 13.65
C ALA A 70 10.72 7.43 14.29
N LEU A 71 10.02 6.48 13.65
CA LEU A 71 9.68 5.18 14.24
C LEU A 71 10.74 4.09 14.00
N HIS A 72 11.62 4.25 13.00
CA HIS A 72 12.73 3.33 12.72
C HIS A 72 12.35 1.83 12.67
N GLY A 73 11.13 1.51 12.21
CA GLY A 73 10.62 0.13 12.20
C GLY A 73 11.46 -0.79 11.29
N PRO A 74 12.08 -1.86 11.80
CA PRO A 74 12.87 -2.78 10.98
C PRO A 74 11.96 -3.63 10.10
N ARG A 75 12.40 -3.92 8.87
CA ARG A 75 11.65 -4.74 7.91
C ARG A 75 11.83 -6.24 8.16
N PRO A 76 10.87 -7.11 7.78
CA PRO A 76 10.98 -8.55 7.99
C PRO A 76 12.25 -9.19 7.43
N TYR A 77 12.62 -8.83 6.19
CA TYR A 77 13.84 -9.32 5.54
C TYR A 77 15.15 -8.77 6.14
N TRP A 78 15.10 -7.79 7.06
CA TRP A 78 16.29 -7.34 7.82
C TRP A 78 16.53 -8.19 9.07
N VAL A 79 15.50 -8.89 9.55
CA VAL A 79 15.54 -9.65 10.81
C VAL A 79 15.74 -11.13 10.54
N ASP A 80 15.14 -11.68 9.48
CA ASP A 80 15.25 -13.10 9.16
C ASP A 80 15.66 -13.34 7.69
N PRO A 81 16.76 -14.08 7.42
CA PRO A 81 17.24 -14.37 6.07
C PRO A 81 16.34 -15.34 5.29
N ASN A 82 15.40 -16.04 5.93
CA ASN A 82 14.45 -16.93 5.27
C ASN A 82 13.33 -16.17 4.55
N VAL A 83 13.10 -14.89 4.90
CA VAL A 83 12.08 -14.06 4.24
C VAL A 83 12.61 -13.55 2.91
N GLN A 84 11.94 -13.94 1.82
CA GLN A 84 12.28 -13.47 0.48
C GLN A 84 11.79 -12.04 0.29
N ALA A 85 12.71 -11.12 0.01
CA ALA A 85 12.41 -9.72 -0.32
C ALA A 85 11.97 -9.59 -1.78
N TRP A 86 10.77 -10.06 -2.10
CA TRP A 86 10.21 -10.00 -3.46
C TRP A 86 10.01 -8.57 -3.99
N SER A 87 10.04 -7.58 -3.09
CA SER A 87 10.11 -6.15 -3.37
C SER A 87 11.09 -5.51 -2.39
N THR A 88 12.06 -4.73 -2.88
CA THR A 88 13.02 -4.01 -2.03
C THR A 88 12.67 -2.54 -1.98
N GLU A 89 12.73 -1.95 -0.79
CA GLU A 89 12.53 -0.52 -0.61
C GLU A 89 13.61 0.05 0.32
N PRO A 90 14.17 1.23 0.00
CA PRO A 90 15.30 1.80 0.73
C PRO A 90 14.93 2.44 2.08
N SER A 91 13.65 2.50 2.43
CA SER A 91 13.14 3.23 3.61
C SER A 91 12.65 2.28 4.72
N PHE A 92 12.50 2.78 5.95
CA PHE A 92 11.99 2.00 7.09
C PHE A 92 10.60 1.37 6.85
N GLY A 93 10.30 0.30 7.60
CA GLY A 93 9.14 -0.56 7.42
C GLY A 93 7.83 -0.05 8.02
N MET A 94 7.83 0.97 8.87
CA MET A 94 6.60 1.55 9.43
C MET A 94 6.63 3.07 9.32
N PRO A 95 5.53 3.74 8.91
CA PRO A 95 4.26 3.22 8.38
C PRO A 95 4.29 2.82 6.88
N SER A 96 3.32 2.01 6.42
CA SER A 96 3.22 1.57 5.02
C SER A 96 2.72 2.68 4.09
N GLY A 97 3.59 3.13 3.19
CA GLY A 97 3.22 4.12 2.16
C GLY A 97 2.21 3.57 1.13
N HIS A 98 2.32 2.29 0.76
CA HIS A 98 1.41 1.66 -0.20
C HIS A 98 -0.02 1.53 0.35
N ALA A 99 -0.16 1.24 1.65
CA ALA A 99 -1.45 1.18 2.32
C ALA A 99 -2.10 2.58 2.41
N GLN A 100 -1.34 3.58 2.86
CA GLN A 100 -1.81 4.96 2.93
C GLN A 100 -2.24 5.49 1.56
N ASN A 101 -1.48 5.15 0.53
CA ASN A 101 -1.79 5.51 -0.85
C ASN A 101 -3.11 4.85 -1.32
N ALA A 102 -3.26 3.55 -1.06
CA ALA A 102 -4.46 2.80 -1.39
C ALA A 102 -5.71 3.41 -0.74
N VAL A 103 -5.67 3.66 0.58
CA VAL A 103 -6.79 4.27 1.31
C VAL A 103 -7.14 5.65 0.74
N SER A 104 -6.13 6.44 0.40
CA SER A 104 -6.32 7.76 -0.17
C SER A 104 -7.01 7.70 -1.53
N ILE A 105 -6.49 6.95 -2.51
CA ILE A 105 -7.10 6.87 -3.85
C ILE A 105 -8.46 6.18 -3.82
N TRP A 106 -8.53 4.99 -3.24
CA TRP A 106 -9.73 4.16 -3.35
C TRP A 106 -10.85 4.75 -2.49
N GLY A 107 -10.52 5.32 -1.33
CA GLY A 107 -11.47 6.07 -0.51
C GLY A 107 -12.02 7.30 -1.24
N LEU A 108 -11.17 8.09 -1.89
CA LEU A 108 -11.61 9.26 -2.68
C LEU A 108 -12.43 8.84 -3.91
N THR A 109 -12.04 7.77 -4.59
CA THR A 109 -12.79 7.22 -5.73
C THR A 109 -14.18 6.73 -5.29
N ALA A 110 -14.26 6.05 -4.15
CA ALA A 110 -15.55 5.65 -3.57
C ALA A 110 -16.41 6.85 -3.20
N GLN A 111 -15.79 7.90 -2.65
CA GLN A 111 -16.46 9.16 -2.35
C GLN A 111 -17.00 9.82 -3.62
N LEU A 112 -16.23 9.88 -4.71
CA LEU A 112 -16.71 10.44 -5.98
C LEU A 112 -17.90 9.69 -6.57
N ILE A 113 -17.93 8.36 -6.42
CA ILE A 113 -19.02 7.52 -6.93
C ILE A 113 -20.28 7.62 -6.05
N HIS A 114 -20.13 7.90 -4.75
CA HIS A 114 -21.22 8.01 -3.77
C HIS A 114 -22.15 6.78 -3.70
N LYS A 115 -21.65 5.57 -4.00
CA LYS A 115 -22.42 4.32 -3.92
C LYS A 115 -21.82 3.37 -2.90
N ARG A 116 -22.68 2.66 -2.16
CA ARG A 116 -22.26 1.67 -1.16
C ARG A 116 -21.32 0.60 -1.73
N TRP A 117 -21.57 0.14 -2.96
CA TRP A 117 -20.71 -0.85 -3.62
C TRP A 117 -19.29 -0.30 -3.88
N ALA A 118 -19.14 1.00 -4.12
CA ALA A 118 -17.83 1.61 -4.37
C ALA A 118 -16.97 1.65 -3.09
N TYR A 119 -17.60 1.92 -1.93
CA TYR A 119 -16.92 1.83 -0.63
C TYR A 119 -16.52 0.40 -0.29
N LEU A 120 -17.35 -0.60 -0.61
CA LEU A 120 -17.00 -2.01 -0.42
C LEU A 120 -15.83 -2.43 -1.30
N LEU A 121 -15.82 -2.01 -2.56
CA LEU A 121 -14.68 -2.27 -3.46
C LEU A 121 -13.41 -1.58 -2.96
N ALA A 122 -13.50 -0.33 -2.51
CA ALA A 122 -12.36 0.40 -1.97
C ALA A 122 -11.78 -0.26 -0.71
N ALA A 123 -12.64 -0.73 0.20
CA ALA A 123 -12.20 -1.49 1.37
C ALA A 123 -11.54 -2.81 0.95
N GLY A 124 -12.12 -3.52 -0.01
CA GLY A 124 -11.57 -4.76 -0.55
C GLY A 124 -10.20 -4.57 -1.22
N THR A 125 -10.03 -3.51 -2.03
CA THR A 125 -8.74 -3.21 -2.66
C THR A 125 -7.68 -2.81 -1.63
N CYS A 126 -8.02 -2.01 -0.62
CA CYS A 126 -7.09 -1.64 0.45
C CYS A 126 -6.63 -2.87 1.25
N LEU A 127 -7.57 -3.77 1.59
CA LEU A 127 -7.25 -5.04 2.25
C LEU A 127 -6.33 -5.91 1.38
N LEU A 128 -6.63 -6.03 0.08
CA LEU A 128 -5.83 -6.81 -0.85
C LEU A 128 -4.41 -6.25 -0.98
N ILE A 129 -4.27 -4.91 -1.02
CA ILE A 129 -2.97 -4.24 -1.05
C ILE A 129 -2.21 -4.52 0.24
N GLY A 130 -2.84 -4.36 1.41
CA GLY A 130 -2.22 -4.68 2.71
C GLY A 130 -1.73 -6.13 2.79
N LEU A 131 -2.54 -7.09 2.31
CA LEU A 131 -2.16 -8.50 2.24
C LEU A 131 -0.96 -8.74 1.30
N SER A 132 -0.96 -8.09 0.14
CA SER A 132 0.15 -8.22 -0.82
C SER A 132 1.49 -7.75 -0.23
N ARG A 133 1.46 -6.73 0.63
CA ARG A 133 2.64 -6.17 1.27
C ARG A 133 3.19 -7.09 2.37
N ALA A 134 2.32 -7.78 3.11
CA ALA A 134 2.73 -8.84 4.03
C ALA A 134 3.34 -10.02 3.25
N TYR A 135 2.67 -10.46 2.17
CA TYR A 135 3.13 -11.54 1.29
C TYR A 135 4.53 -11.27 0.70
N LEU A 136 4.76 -10.04 0.21
CA LEU A 136 6.03 -9.64 -0.39
C LEU A 136 7.18 -9.50 0.64
N GLY A 137 6.92 -9.77 1.93
CA GLY A 137 7.93 -9.78 2.99
C GLY A 137 8.40 -8.39 3.42
N VAL A 138 7.67 -7.34 3.07
CA VAL A 138 8.09 -5.94 3.25
C VAL A 138 7.51 -5.28 4.50
N HIS A 139 6.44 -5.84 5.08
CA HIS A 139 5.82 -5.41 6.33
C HIS A 139 5.43 -6.64 7.18
N TRP A 140 5.54 -6.51 8.50
CA TRP A 140 5.21 -7.59 9.45
C TRP A 140 3.71 -7.86 9.56
N GLU A 141 2.90 -6.82 9.41
CA GLU A 141 1.46 -6.84 9.67
C GLU A 141 0.65 -6.36 8.46
N MET A 142 -0.64 -6.70 8.46
CA MET A 142 -1.61 -6.18 7.49
C MET A 142 -1.86 -4.70 7.79
N CYS A 143 -0.94 -3.83 7.36
CA CYS A 143 -1.11 -2.39 7.48
C CYS A 143 -2.28 -1.96 6.57
N LEU A 144 -3.44 -1.72 7.17
CA LEU A 144 -4.54 -0.93 6.60
C LEU A 144 -4.46 0.50 7.13
#